data_AF-A0A2X0VNP9-F1
#
_entry.id   AF-A0A2X0VNP9-F1
#
_cell.length_a   1.000
_cell.length_b   1.000
_cell.length_c   1.000
_cell.angle_alpha   90.00
_cell.angle_beta   90.00
_cell.angle_gamma   90.00
#
_symmetry.space_group_name_H-M   'P 1'
#
loop_
_entity.id
_entity.type
_entity.pdbx_description
1 polymer ?
#
loop_
_entity_poly.entity_id
_entity_poly.type
_entity_poly.pdbx_seq_one_letter_code
_entity_poly.pdbx_strand_id
1 'polypeptide(L)'
;MIPDPLSPGLSLYAAHGLVDTLRASLAGATCPQWVGVAGDSYRNQHGELLACAQGVLDQIQAALDLVPAFDEERNRALARTLVDAALSQPELLSLGAW
;
A
#
# COMPACT_ATOMS: atom_id res chain seq x y z
N MET A 1 -18.34 -18.17 -2.48
CA MET A 1 -17.88 -17.18 -1.49
C MET A 1 -17.51 -15.93 -2.28
N ILE A 2 -18.35 -14.90 -2.24
CA ILE A 2 -18.07 -13.65 -2.97
C ILE A 2 -17.09 -12.86 -2.09
N PRO A 3 -15.86 -12.58 -2.54
CA PRO A 3 -14.95 -11.77 -1.76
C PRO A 3 -15.56 -10.38 -1.61
N ASP A 4 -15.61 -9.89 -0.37
CA ASP A 4 -16.12 -8.57 -0.05
C ASP A 4 -15.30 -7.52 -0.83
N PRO A 5 -15.91 -6.78 -1.79
CA PRO A 5 -15.20 -5.81 -2.62
C PRO A 5 -14.70 -4.60 -1.81
N LEU A 6 -15.12 -4.44 -0.56
CA LEU A 6 -14.65 -3.42 0.38
C LEU A 6 -13.66 -3.98 1.41
N SER A 7 -13.28 -5.26 1.30
CA SER A 7 -12.28 -5.85 2.17
C SER A 7 -10.96 -5.11 2.01
N PRO A 8 -10.35 -4.62 3.10
CA PRO A 8 -9.08 -3.89 3.05
C PRO A 8 -7.98 -4.67 2.33
N GLY A 9 -8.03 -6.01 2.38
CA GLY A 9 -7.07 -6.89 1.69
C GLY A 9 -7.15 -6.83 0.16
N LEU A 10 -8.34 -6.63 -0.42
CA LEU A 10 -8.52 -6.51 -1.88
C LEU A 10 -7.95 -5.18 -2.39
N SER A 11 -8.21 -4.10 -1.65
CA SER A 11 -7.66 -2.77 -1.95
C SER A 11 -6.14 -2.74 -1.79
N LEU A 12 -5.60 -3.39 -0.75
CA LEU A 12 -4.15 -3.47 -0.53
C LEU A 12 -3.45 -4.30 -1.62
N TYR A 13 -4.04 -5.42 -2.02
CA TYR A 13 -3.54 -6.23 -3.13
C TYR A 13 -3.52 -5.44 -4.44
N ALA A 14 -4.59 -4.71 -4.75
CA ALA A 14 -4.64 -3.83 -5.92
C ALA A 14 -3.57 -2.73 -5.86
N ALA A 15 -3.33 -2.15 -4.68
CA ALA A 15 -2.29 -1.14 -4.49
C ALA A 15 -0.88 -1.69 -4.79
N HIS A 16 -0.54 -2.88 -4.31
CA HIS A 16 0.72 -3.54 -4.66
C HIS A 16 0.85 -3.78 -6.17
N GLY A 17 -0.22 -4.29 -6.80
CA GLY A 17 -0.24 -4.50 -8.25
C GLY A 17 -0.04 -3.22 -9.06
N LEU A 18 -0.56 -2.08 -8.59
CA LEU A 18 -0.32 -0.77 -9.20
C LEU A 18 1.15 -0.36 -9.09
N VAL A 19 1.79 -0.53 -7.93
CA VAL A 19 3.21 -0.23 -7.74
C VAL A 19 4.07 -1.07 -8.69
N ASP A 20 3.81 -2.36 -8.79
CA ASP A 20 4.54 -3.26 -9.70
C ASP A 20 4.33 -2.89 -11.16
N THR A 21 3.11 -2.52 -11.55
CA THR A 21 2.80 -2.05 -12.91
C THR A 21 3.55 -0.76 -13.24
N LEU A 22 3.61 0.19 -12.30
CA LEU A 22 4.37 1.43 -12.47
C LEU A 22 5.87 1.16 -12.61
N ARG A 23 6.44 0.27 -11.78
CA ARG A 23 7.85 -0.14 -11.90
C ARG A 23 8.13 -0.74 -13.28
N ALA A 24 7.27 -1.64 -13.76
CA ALA A 24 7.41 -2.27 -15.07
C ALA A 24 7.30 -1.24 -16.21
N SER A 25 6.35 -0.31 -16.13
CA SER A 25 6.18 0.75 -17.12
C SER A 25 7.39 1.68 -17.18
N LEU A 26 7.96 2.03 -16.03
CA LEU A 26 9.16 2.87 -15.95
C LEU A 26 10.38 2.15 -16.53
N ALA A 27 10.54 0.86 -16.27
CA ALA A 27 11.63 0.05 -16.84
C ALA A 27 11.52 -0.10 -18.37
N GLY A 28 10.30 -0.12 -18.90
CA GLY A 28 10.04 -0.22 -20.35
C GLY A 28 10.07 1.11 -21.11
N ALA A 29 10.02 2.25 -20.42
CA ALA A 29 10.01 3.56 -21.04
C ALA A 29 11.38 3.89 -21.66
N THR A 30 11.44 3.91 -22.99
CA THR A 30 12.64 4.31 -23.73
C THR A 30 12.27 5.13 -24.96
N CYS A 31 13.17 6.00 -25.39
CA CYS A 31 13.04 6.79 -26.62
C CYS A 31 14.16 6.43 -27.62
N PRO A 32 14.09 5.26 -28.29
CA PRO A 32 15.14 4.79 -29.20
C PRO A 32 15.36 5.72 -30.40
N GLN A 33 14.35 6.52 -30.77
CA GLN A 33 14.40 7.48 -31.87
C GLN A 33 15.29 8.70 -31.57
N TRP A 34 15.72 8.93 -30.32
CA TRP A 34 16.63 10.02 -29.97
C TRP A 34 18.09 9.54 -30.01
N VAL A 35 18.83 9.98 -31.02
CA VAL A 35 20.22 9.62 -31.29
C VAL A 35 21.16 10.84 -31.17
N GLY A 36 22.47 10.60 -31.09
CA GLY A 36 23.49 11.65 -30.93
C GLY A 36 23.46 12.31 -29.55
N VAL A 37 24.05 13.50 -29.44
CA VAL A 37 24.23 14.24 -28.17
C VAL A 37 22.91 14.49 -27.43
N ALA A 38 21.82 14.76 -28.16
CA ALA A 38 20.49 14.92 -27.56
C ALA A 38 19.97 13.60 -26.95
N GLY A 39 20.24 12.46 -27.59
CA GLY A 39 19.92 11.14 -27.07
C GLY A 39 20.74 10.78 -25.83
N ASP A 40 22.03 11.14 -25.81
CA ASP A 40 22.90 10.95 -24.63
C ASP A 40 22.43 11.80 -23.45
N SER A 41 22.11 13.07 -23.69
CA SER A 41 21.59 13.97 -22.65
C SER A 41 20.25 13.49 -22.10
N TYR A 42 19.35 13.00 -22.97
CA TYR A 42 18.10 12.38 -22.55
C TYR A 42 18.33 11.13 -21.71
N ARG A 43 19.18 10.19 -22.14
CA ARG A 43 19.47 8.96 -21.37
C ARG A 43 20.03 9.26 -19.99
N ASN A 44 20.88 10.30 -19.89
CA ASN A 44 21.47 10.69 -18.61
C ASN A 44 20.42 11.23 -17.64
N GLN A 45 19.59 12.20 -18.08
CA GLN A 45 18.48 12.73 -17.26
C GLN A 45 17.40 11.68 -16.97
N HIS A 46 17.11 10.82 -17.94
CA HIS A 46 16.17 9.71 -17.78
C HIS A 46 16.61 8.76 -16.68
N GLY A 47 17.91 8.44 -16.59
CA GLY A 47 18.46 7.59 -15.53
C GLY A 47 18.26 8.16 -14.12
N GLU A 48 18.54 9.46 -13.93
CA GLU A 48 18.33 10.12 -12.63
C GLU A 48 16.84 10.17 -12.25
N LEU A 49 15.98 10.51 -13.19
CA LEU A 49 14.54 10.57 -12.96
C LEU A 49 13.95 9.17 -12.68
N LEU A 50 14.44 8.14 -13.38
CA LEU A 50 14.08 6.76 -13.13
C LEU A 50 14.47 6.33 -11.71
N ALA A 51 15.70 6.63 -11.27
CA ALA A 51 16.16 6.31 -9.93
C ALA A 51 15.32 7.00 -8.85
N CYS A 52 14.98 8.27 -9.05
CA CYS A 52 14.10 9.02 -8.15
C CYS A 52 12.70 8.38 -8.07
N ALA A 53 12.10 8.06 -9.23
CA ALA A 53 10.78 7.43 -9.29
C ALA A 53 10.77 6.04 -8.63
N GLN A 54 11.81 5.22 -8.85
CA GLN A 54 11.96 3.93 -8.17
C GLN A 54 12.05 4.11 -6.65
N GLY A 55 12.82 5.09 -6.16
CA GLY A 55 12.91 5.38 -4.73
C GLY A 55 11.57 5.77 -4.10
N VAL A 56 10.73 6.53 -4.81
CA VAL A 56 9.37 6.86 -4.36
C VAL A 56 8.48 5.60 -4.32
N LEU A 57 8.55 4.75 -5.36
CA LEU A 57 7.79 3.50 -5.41
C LEU A 57 8.20 2.53 -4.29
N ASP A 58 9.47 2.51 -3.90
CA ASP A 58 9.96 1.70 -2.78
C ASP A 58 9.45 2.21 -1.43
N GLN A 59 9.38 3.53 -1.24
CA GLN A 59 8.78 4.12 -0.04
C GLN A 59 7.28 3.82 0.05
N ILE A 60 6.56 3.90 -1.08
CA ILE A 60 5.14 3.55 -1.14
C ILE A 60 4.97 2.06 -0.81
N GLN A 61 5.77 1.18 -1.40
CA GLN A 61 5.73 -0.25 -1.12
C GLN A 61 5.96 -0.53 0.37
N ALA A 62 6.98 0.08 0.98
CA ALA A 62 7.25 -0.07 2.40
C ALA A 62 6.07 0.42 3.27
N ALA A 63 5.41 1.51 2.88
CA ALA A 63 4.22 1.99 3.59
C ALA A 63 3.04 1.01 3.47
N LEU A 64 2.82 0.42 2.29
CA LEU A 64 1.80 -0.60 2.07
C LEU A 64 2.07 -1.86 2.89
N ASP A 65 3.33 -2.30 2.98
CA ASP A 65 3.74 -3.48 3.75
C ASP A 65 3.48 -3.32 5.27
N LEU A 66 3.38 -2.09 5.77
CA LEU A 66 3.07 -1.79 7.17
C LEU A 66 1.56 -1.80 7.48
N VAL A 67 0.69 -1.69 6.47
CA VAL A 67 -0.78 -1.60 6.66
C VAL A 67 -1.34 -2.78 7.47
N PRO A 68 -0.97 -4.05 7.19
CA PRO A 68 -1.47 -5.18 7.97
C PRO A 68 -1.10 -5.11 9.46
N ALA A 69 0.11 -4.64 9.78
CA ALA A 69 0.56 -4.50 11.16
C ALA A 69 -0.21 -3.39 11.90
N PHE A 70 -0.49 -2.27 11.24
CA PHE A 70 -1.34 -1.20 11.79
C PHE A 70 -2.78 -1.67 12.02
N ASP A 71 -3.35 -2.41 11.08
CA ASP A 71 -4.70 -2.97 11.22
C ASP A 71 -4.77 -3.97 12.38
N GLU A 72 -3.76 -4.82 12.55
CA GLU A 72 -3.69 -5.76 13.68
C GLU A 72 -3.61 -5.03 15.03
N GLU A 73 -2.76 -4.00 15.13
CA GLU A 73 -2.63 -3.20 16.35
C GLU A 73 -3.95 -2.47 16.68
N ARG A 74 -4.60 -1.86 15.68
CA ARG A 74 -5.92 -1.24 15.84
C ARG A 74 -6.95 -2.24 16.35
N ASN A 75 -6.99 -3.44 15.75
CA ASN A 75 -7.96 -4.47 16.14
C ASN A 75 -7.69 -4.99 17.56
N ARG A 76 -6.42 -5.12 17.95
CA ARG A 76 -6.01 -5.52 19.30
C ARG A 76 -6.40 -4.47 20.34
N ALA A 77 -6.16 -3.19 20.05
CA ALA A 77 -6.57 -2.08 20.92
C ALA A 77 -8.10 -2.02 21.07
N LEU A 78 -8.85 -2.18 19.97
CA LEU A 78 -10.30 -2.24 20.01
C LEU A 78 -10.79 -3.42 20.87
N ALA A 79 -10.24 -4.62 20.66
CA ALA A 79 -10.59 -5.80 21.44
C ALA A 79 -10.33 -5.58 22.94
N ARG A 80 -9.22 -4.92 23.29
CA ARG A 80 -8.91 -4.58 24.68
C ARG A 80 -9.96 -3.65 25.29
N THR A 81 -10.32 -2.57 24.60
CA THR A 81 -11.35 -1.63 25.02
C THR A 81 -12.71 -2.32 25.20
N LEU A 82 -13.06 -3.25 24.30
CA LEU A 82 -14.29 -4.03 24.41
C LEU A 82 -14.29 -4.95 25.64
N VAL A 83 -13.17 -5.60 25.93
CA VAL A 83 -13.00 -6.43 27.14
C VAL A 83 -13.09 -5.58 28.41
N ASP A 84 -12.42 -4.43 28.45
CA ASP A 84 -12.46 -3.52 29.60
C ASP A 84 -13.87 -2.95 29.82
N ALA A 85 -14.59 -2.61 28.76
CA ALA A 85 -15.99 -2.20 28.82
C ALA A 85 -16.92 -3.32 29.33
N ALA A 86 -16.73 -4.54 28.81
CA ALA A 86 -17.45 -5.74 29.24
C ALA A 86 -17.26 -6.04 30.74
N LEU A 87 -16.04 -5.88 31.26
CA LEU A 87 -15.74 -6.07 32.69
C LEU A 87 -16.30 -4.95 33.57
N SER A 88 -16.38 -3.72 33.05
CA SER A 88 -16.89 -2.55 33.79
C SER A 88 -18.41 -2.46 33.80
N GLN A 89 -19.09 -3.04 32.81
CA GLN A 89 -20.55 -3.04 32.68
C GLN A 89 -21.08 -4.42 32.26
N PRO A 90 -21.01 -5.43 33.15
CA PRO A 90 -21.42 -6.81 32.85
C PRO A 90 -22.92 -6.92 32.47
N GLU A 91 -23.74 -5.96 32.89
CA GLU A 91 -25.17 -5.85 32.59
C GLU A 91 -25.48 -5.60 31.09
N LEU A 92 -24.55 -5.01 30.32
CA LEU A 92 -24.74 -4.74 28.88
C LEU A 92 -24.50 -5.99 28.01
N LEU A 93 -23.72 -6.96 28.51
CA LEU A 93 -23.50 -8.24 27.83
C LEU A 93 -24.74 -9.15 27.89
N SER A 94 -25.57 -9.04 28.92
CA SER A 94 -26.79 -9.84 29.08
C SER A 94 -27.97 -9.33 28.25
N LEU A 95 -27.92 -8.08 27.79
CA LEU A 95 -28.98 -7.45 27.00
C LEU A 95 -28.83 -7.63 25.47
N GLY A 96 -27.79 -8.33 25.00
CA GLY A 96 -27.63 -8.65 23.57
C GLY A 96 -27.61 -7.43 22.66
N ALA A 97 -27.20 -6.27 23.16
CA ALA A 97 -27.08 -5.05 22.37
C ALA A 97 -25.69 -4.99 21.72
N TRP A 98 -25.53 -5.72 20.62
CA TRP A 98 -24.46 -5.53 19.63
C TRP A 98 -25.06 -5.61 18.23
#